data_AF-A0A6G4XM26-F1
#
_entry.id   AF-A0A6G4XM26-F1
#
_cell.length_a   1.000
_cell.length_b   1.000
_cell.length_c   1.000
_cell.angle_alpha   90.00
_cell.angle_beta   90.00
_cell.angle_gamma   90.00
#
_symmetry.space_group_name_H-M   'P 1'
#
loop_
_entity.id
_entity.type
_entity.pdbx_description
1 polymer ?
#
loop_
_entity_poly.entity_id
_entity_poly.type
_entity_poly.pdbx_seq_one_letter_code
_entity_poly.pdbx_strand_id
1 'polypeptide(L)' 'MTAVAVEIRPRPTEDAPEPEALIVVEDIEALTTGAMPGCSDDNPYR' A
#
# COMPACT_ATOMS: atom_id res chain seq x y z
N MET A 1 9.84 -31.44 -3.45
CA MET A 1 9.89 -30.05 -3.99
C MET A 1 8.48 -29.70 -4.43
N THR A 2 7.94 -28.58 -3.96
CA THR A 2 6.56 -28.15 -4.28
C THR A 2 6.64 -27.09 -5.36
N ALA A 3 5.94 -27.28 -6.48
CA ALA A 3 5.89 -26.29 -7.54
C ALA A 3 4.84 -25.22 -7.21
N VAL A 4 5.18 -23.95 -7.40
CA VAL A 4 4.27 -22.80 -7.23
C VAL A 4 4.08 -22.13 -8.57
N ALA A 5 2.83 -21.93 -8.98
CA ALA A 5 2.47 -21.19 -10.18
C ALA A 5 2.30 -19.71 -9.82
N VAL A 6 2.94 -18.81 -10.60
CA VAL A 6 2.81 -17.36 -10.45
C VAL A 6 2.30 -16.79 -11.76
N GLU A 7 1.21 -16.03 -11.70
CA GLU A 7 0.67 -15.29 -12.84
C GLU A 7 1.37 -13.94 -12.93
N ILE A 8 2.12 -13.69 -14.01
CA ILE A 8 2.76 -12.40 -14.25
C ILE A 8 1.75 -11.49 -14.96
N ARG A 9 1.28 -10.46 -14.25
CA ARG A 9 0.40 -9.42 -14.80
C ARG A 9 1.22 -8.28 -15.40
N PRO A 10 0.75 -7.62 -16.48
CA PRO A 10 1.40 -6.43 -17.00
C PRO A 10 1.44 -5.33 -15.94
N ARG A 11 2.50 -4.52 -15.96
CA ARG A 11 2.62 -3.35 -15.08
C ARG A 11 1.45 -2.39 -15.38
N PRO A 12 0.82 -1.77 -14.37
CA PRO A 12 -0.15 -0.71 -14.59
C PRO A 12 0.47 0.35 -15.53
N THR A 13 -0.19 0.60 -16.66
CA THR A 13 0.15 1.70 -17.56
C THR A 13 -0.28 3.02 -16.90
N GLU A 14 0.56 4.03 -17.04
CA GLU A 14 0.56 5.33 -16.34
C GLU A 14 -0.70 6.20 -16.52
N ASP A 15 -1.73 5.74 -17.23
CA ASP A 15 -2.95 6.49 -17.52
C ASP A 15 -3.95 6.57 -16.35
N ALA A 16 -3.49 6.30 -15.12
CA ALA A 16 -4.30 6.59 -13.95
C ALA A 16 -4.42 8.13 -13.83
N PRO A 17 -5.64 8.69 -13.76
CA PRO A 17 -5.79 10.13 -13.58
C PRO A 17 -5.05 10.55 -12.32
N GLU A 18 -4.18 11.56 -12.45
CA GLU A 18 -3.51 12.13 -11.28
C GLU A 18 -4.58 12.59 -10.28
N PRO A 19 -4.39 12.31 -8.99
CA PRO A 19 -5.35 12.74 -7.97
C PRO A 19 -5.50 14.26 -8.03
N GLU A 20 -6.74 14.75 -8.02
CA GLU A 20 -7.07 16.19 -8.14
C GLU A 20 -6.42 17.06 -7.04
N ALA A 21 -5.97 16.44 -5.95
CA ALA A 21 -5.29 17.10 -4.85
C ALA A 21 -4.14 16.24 -4.31
N LEU A 22 -2.96 16.85 -4.22
CA LEU A 22 -1.81 16.32 -3.48
C LEU A 22 -1.77 17.00 -2.11
N ILE A 23 -1.79 16.21 -1.03
CA ILE A 23 -1.61 16.71 0.33
C ILE A 23 -0.17 16.43 0.74
N VAL A 24 0.63 17.49 0.91
CA VAL A 24 1.98 17.39 1.45
C VAL A 24 1.89 17.40 2.97
N VAL A 25 2.31 16.30 3.59
CA VAL A 25 2.40 16.19 5.05
C VAL A 25 3.84 16.44 5.45
N GLU A 26 4.09 17.55 6.13
CA GLU A 26 5.43 17.96 6.57
C GLU A 26 5.98 17.06 7.70
N ASP A 27 5.09 16.45 8.50
CA ASP A 27 5.47 15.58 9.61
C ASP A 27 4.54 14.35 9.71
N ILE A 28 5.01 13.24 9.16
CA ILE A 28 4.29 11.96 9.18
C ILE A 28 4.29 11.37 10.59
N GLU A 29 5.34 11.60 11.39
CA GLU A 29 5.48 11.03 12.73
C GLU A 29 4.48 11.67 13.69
N ALA A 30 4.34 13.00 13.65
CA ALA A 30 3.29 13.71 14.38
C ALA A 30 1.90 13.25 13.96
N LEU A 31 1.66 13.06 12.65
CA LEU A 31 0.36 12.60 12.13
C LEU A 31 0.02 11.17 12.58
N THR A 32 1.03 10.32 12.75
CA THR A 32 0.87 8.91 13.11
C THR A 32 1.12 8.63 14.59
N THR A 33 1.34 9.68 15.40
CA THR A 33 1.54 9.53 16.84
C THR A 33 0.27 8.97 17.49
N GLY A 34 0.39 7.78 18.09
CA GLY A 34 -0.73 7.06 18.69
C GLY A 34 -1.50 6.17 17.70
N ALA A 35 -1.16 6.18 16.42
CA ALA A 35 -1.58 5.13 15.50
C ALA A 35 -0.86 3.84 15.87
N MET A 36 -1.61 2.76 16.07
CA MET A 36 -1.00 1.44 16.26
C MET A 36 -0.34 1.02 14.94
N PRO A 37 0.95 0.65 14.91
CA PRO A 37 1.55 0.04 13.72
C PRO A 37 0.73 -1.20 13.38
N GLY A 38 0.09 -1.22 12.21
CA GLY A 38 -0.95 -2.20 11.89
C GLY A 38 -0.43 -3.63 11.93
N CYS A 39 -0.90 -4.42 12.90
CA CYS A 39 -0.78 -5.88 12.93
C CYS A 39 -1.87 -6.48 13.84
N SER A 40 -3.10 -6.57 13.32
CA SER A 40 -4.11 -7.49 13.86
C SER A 40 -4.62 -8.39 12.74
N ASP A 41 -5.57 -9.28 13.06
CA ASP A 41 -6.09 -10.36 12.21
C ASP A 41 -6.75 -9.90 10.90
N ASP A 42 -6.89 -8.59 10.70
CA ASP A 42 -7.41 -7.95 9.48
C ASP A 42 -6.36 -7.76 8.37
N ASN A 43 -5.14 -8.30 8.51
CA ASN A 43 -4.19 -8.33 7.39
C ASN A 43 -4.56 -9.48 6.41
N PRO A 44 -5.14 -9.18 5.24
CA PRO A 44 -5.57 -10.22 4.29
C PRO A 44 -4.41 -10.87 3.53
N TYR A 45 -3.17 -10.43 3.80
CA TYR A 45 -1.95 -10.90 3.16
C TYR A 45 -1.08 -11.75 4.11
N ARG A 46 -1.64 -12.26 5.21
CA ARG A 46 -0.93 -13.18 6.12
C ARG A 46 -0.82 -14.59 5.53
#